data_AF-A0A518SBY1-F1
#
_entry.id   AF-A0A518SBY1-F1
#
_cell.length_a   1.000
_cell.length_b   1.000
_cell.length_c   1.000
_cell.angle_alpha   90.00
_cell.angle_beta   90.00
_cell.angle_gamma   90.00
#
_symmetry.space_group_name_H-M   'P 1'
#
loop_
_entity.id
_entity.type
_entity.pdbx_description
1 polymer ?
#
loop_
_entity_poly.entity_id
_entity_poly.type
_entity_poly.pdbx_seq_one_letter_code
_entity_poly.pdbx_strand_id
1 'polypeptide(L)'
;MTEYRNPDALIRRAGRGNPDFDQHFLVDDRVLDRIPSYAGEFDRSHVLEIGAGTGALTDRLLDAADRVTAIERDPDLAAFVREEFAGAIDRGDLTVVGGDALDVDLPEYTCCVSNLPYSASSELTFRLLPAGKPAVLMYQREFAERMAAGADTSEYGRLSVAAQHYADVEVVEVVPKEAFDPQPRVESAIVRLTPRDPDYEVPDEAFFLDFVKAVFTQRRKTMRNAIRNTAHISGLDDADAVVDALDDDLLSARPEKLEPRRFAAVASVAYDHGDPS
;
A
#
# COMPACT_ATOMS: atom_id res chain seq x y z
N MET A 1 30.24 -6.35 12.05
CA MET A 1 29.04 -5.49 12.03
C MET A 1 29.26 -4.52 10.91
N THR A 2 28.42 -4.53 9.89
CA THR A 2 28.43 -3.52 8.83
C THR A 2 28.17 -2.17 9.51
N GLU A 3 29.07 -1.20 9.32
CA GLU A 3 28.87 0.16 9.84
C GLU A 3 27.95 0.87 8.87
N TYR A 4 26.68 0.99 9.22
CA TYR A 4 25.70 1.69 8.41
C TYR A 4 25.97 3.19 8.37
N ARG A 5 25.56 3.82 7.27
CA ARG A 5 25.63 5.28 7.10
C ARG A 5 24.71 5.96 8.11
N ASN A 6 25.20 7.03 8.73
CA ASN A 6 24.43 7.85 9.66
C ASN A 6 23.38 8.70 8.89
N PRO A 7 22.07 8.60 9.22
CA PRO A 7 21.01 9.32 8.51
C PRO A 7 21.15 10.85 8.56
N ASP A 8 21.54 11.42 9.70
CA ASP A 8 21.75 12.88 9.80
C ASP A 8 22.88 13.36 8.90
N ALA A 9 23.93 12.55 8.73
CA ALA A 9 25.04 12.85 7.82
C ALA A 9 24.62 12.77 6.35
N LEU A 10 23.69 11.86 6.01
CA LEU A 10 23.09 11.80 4.67
C LEU A 10 22.26 13.06 4.40
N ILE A 11 21.37 13.45 5.32
CA ILE A 11 20.55 14.66 5.18
C ILE A 11 21.41 15.93 5.04
N ARG A 12 22.48 16.05 5.84
CA ARG A 12 23.39 17.22 5.75
C ARG A 12 24.05 17.37 4.37
N ARG A 13 24.24 16.27 3.63
CA ARG A 13 24.87 16.28 2.30
C ARG A 13 23.84 16.34 1.16
N ALA A 14 22.71 15.65 1.31
CA ALA A 14 21.63 15.60 0.33
C ALA A 14 20.79 16.88 0.28
N GLY A 15 20.63 17.53 1.44
CA GLY A 15 19.64 18.60 1.64
C GLY A 15 18.55 18.17 2.62
N ARG A 16 17.97 19.17 3.31
CA ARG A 16 16.84 18.92 4.22
C ARG A 16 15.58 18.61 3.42
N GLY A 17 14.75 17.71 3.94
CA GLY A 17 13.45 17.40 3.35
C GLY A 17 12.54 18.62 3.33
N ASN A 18 11.75 18.73 2.27
CA ASN A 18 10.72 19.75 2.15
C ASN A 18 9.32 19.14 2.44
N PRO A 19 8.66 19.52 3.55
CA PRO A 19 7.31 19.05 3.88
C PRO A 19 6.25 19.38 2.83
N ASP A 20 6.44 20.44 2.04
CA ASP A 20 5.51 20.81 0.97
C ASP A 20 5.55 19.81 -0.20
N PHE A 21 6.63 19.04 -0.30
CA PHE A 21 6.80 17.91 -1.22
C PHE A 21 6.73 16.56 -0.50
N ASP A 22 6.21 16.52 0.73
CA ASP A 22 6.02 15.29 1.52
C ASP A 22 7.33 14.51 1.79
N GLN A 23 8.45 15.23 1.79
CA GLN A 23 9.77 14.67 2.06
C GLN A 23 10.03 14.65 3.57
N HIS A 24 9.69 13.52 4.20
CA HIS A 24 9.97 13.22 5.60
C HIS A 24 11.01 12.10 5.67
N PHE A 25 12.26 12.44 5.94
CA PHE A 25 13.34 11.45 5.96
C PHE A 25 13.44 10.75 7.31
N LEU A 26 13.45 9.42 7.29
CA LEU A 26 13.63 8.61 8.49
C LEU A 26 15.08 8.75 9.01
N VAL A 27 15.23 9.20 10.26
CA VAL A 27 16.51 9.46 10.92
C VAL A 27 16.79 8.56 12.12
N ASP A 28 15.78 7.86 12.64
CA ASP A 28 15.98 6.92 13.75
C ASP A 28 16.61 5.62 13.24
N ASP A 29 17.90 5.43 13.57
CA ASP A 29 18.67 4.22 13.23
C ASP A 29 17.97 2.94 13.70
N ARG A 30 17.29 2.94 14.85
CA ARG A 30 16.65 1.74 15.38
C ARG A 30 15.45 1.35 14.52
N VAL A 31 14.68 2.32 14.02
CA VAL A 31 13.56 2.05 13.10
C VAL A 31 14.10 1.55 11.76
N LEU A 32 15.11 2.24 11.20
CA LEU A 32 15.78 1.82 9.96
C LEU A 32 16.28 0.37 10.03
N ASP A 33 16.92 -0.01 11.13
CA ASP A 33 17.49 -1.34 11.32
C ASP A 33 16.40 -2.42 11.48
N ARG A 34 15.19 -2.06 11.96
CA ARG A 34 14.06 -3.00 12.09
C ARG A 34 13.30 -3.22 10.79
N ILE A 35 13.18 -2.21 9.92
CA ILE A 35 12.36 -2.30 8.70
C ILE A 35 12.67 -3.55 7.86
N PRO A 36 13.94 -3.86 7.51
CA PRO A 36 14.25 -5.05 6.71
C PRO A 36 13.90 -6.37 7.43
N SER A 37 13.91 -6.38 8.78
CA SER A 37 13.61 -7.58 9.55
C SER A 37 12.14 -8.01 9.44
N TYR A 38 11.22 -7.08 9.17
CA TYR A 38 9.80 -7.40 8.93
C TYR A 38 9.57 -8.13 7.61
N ALA A 39 10.54 -8.04 6.67
CA ALA A 39 10.58 -8.81 5.43
C ALA A 39 11.38 -10.13 5.57
N GLY A 40 11.66 -10.58 6.80
CA GLY A 40 12.53 -11.74 7.05
C GLY A 40 12.06 -13.06 6.44
N GLU A 41 10.76 -13.21 6.21
CA GLU A 41 10.14 -14.40 5.59
C GLU A 41 10.01 -14.28 4.07
N PHE A 42 10.30 -13.10 3.49
CA PHE A 42 10.14 -12.83 2.07
C PHE A 42 11.39 -13.22 1.28
N ASP A 43 11.21 -13.54 0.00
CA ASP A 43 12.31 -13.60 -0.95
C ASP A 43 12.86 -12.18 -1.18
N ARG A 44 14.12 -11.96 -0.78
CA ARG A 44 14.83 -10.68 -0.87
C ARG A 44 15.95 -10.71 -1.93
N SER A 45 15.85 -11.60 -2.91
CA SER A 45 16.78 -11.63 -4.05
C SER A 45 16.69 -10.38 -4.92
N HIS A 46 15.53 -9.69 -4.93
CA HIS A 46 15.42 -8.35 -5.52
C HIS A 46 14.38 -7.49 -4.81
N VAL A 47 14.84 -6.54 -4.00
CA VAL A 47 13.99 -5.59 -3.28
C VAL A 47 13.73 -4.34 -4.13
N LEU A 48 12.47 -3.96 -4.24
CA LEU A 48 12.04 -2.65 -4.74
C LEU A 48 11.90 -1.66 -3.57
N GLU A 49 12.54 -0.51 -3.68
CA GLU A 49 12.37 0.64 -2.80
C GLU A 49 11.75 1.81 -3.59
N ILE A 50 10.64 2.37 -3.11
CA ILE A 50 9.97 3.54 -3.68
C ILE A 50 10.15 4.71 -2.74
N GLY A 51 10.73 5.80 -3.24
CA GLY A 51 11.10 6.98 -2.46
C GLY A 51 12.37 6.76 -1.67
N ALA A 52 13.51 6.63 -2.37
CA ALA A 52 14.82 6.43 -1.75
C ALA A 52 15.18 7.56 -0.78
N GLY A 53 14.72 8.79 -1.07
CA GLY A 53 15.04 9.99 -0.31
C GLY A 53 16.56 10.20 -0.26
N THR A 54 17.10 10.26 0.94
CA THR A 54 18.55 10.39 1.17
C THR A 54 19.31 9.06 1.11
N GLY A 55 18.61 7.94 0.88
CA GLY A 55 19.19 6.60 0.84
C GLY A 55 19.42 5.96 2.21
N ALA A 56 18.83 6.51 3.28
CA ALA A 56 19.00 5.95 4.63
C ALA A 56 18.44 4.52 4.74
N LEU A 57 17.26 4.26 4.16
CA LEU A 57 16.69 2.92 4.10
C LEU A 57 17.41 2.05 3.06
N THR A 58 17.74 2.61 1.88
CA THR A 58 18.57 1.95 0.86
C THR A 58 19.84 1.32 1.45
N ASP A 59 20.54 2.03 2.33
CA ASP A 59 21.75 1.55 3.00
C ASP A 59 21.52 0.26 3.81
N ARG A 60 20.38 0.14 4.48
CA ARG A 60 19.99 -1.07 5.23
C ARG A 60 19.56 -2.19 4.30
N LEU A 61 18.84 -1.85 3.24
CA LEU A 61 18.37 -2.83 2.26
C LEU A 61 19.55 -3.49 1.51
N LEU A 62 20.64 -2.76 1.28
CA LEU A 62 21.85 -3.31 0.66
C LEU A 62 22.59 -4.36 1.49
N ASP A 63 22.40 -4.41 2.81
CA ASP A 63 22.91 -5.48 3.67
C ASP A 63 21.91 -6.66 3.77
N ALA A 64 20.62 -6.36 3.56
CA ALA A 64 19.51 -7.29 3.79
C ALA A 64 18.97 -7.98 2.53
N ALA A 65 19.46 -7.62 1.32
CA ALA A 65 18.98 -8.11 0.04
C ALA A 65 20.14 -8.39 -0.93
N ASP A 66 19.94 -9.29 -1.90
CA ASP A 66 20.96 -9.57 -2.93
C ASP A 66 21.07 -8.41 -3.93
N ARG A 67 19.96 -7.72 -4.19
CA ARG A 67 19.87 -6.56 -5.06
C ARG A 67 18.73 -5.63 -4.64
N VAL A 68 18.96 -4.32 -4.79
CA VAL A 68 17.96 -3.27 -4.57
C VAL A 68 17.75 -2.47 -5.85
N THR A 69 16.50 -2.23 -6.24
CA THR A 69 16.16 -1.13 -7.15
C THR A 69 15.43 -0.05 -6.37
N ALA A 70 16.00 1.15 -6.35
CA ALA A 70 15.40 2.32 -5.72
C ALA A 70 14.83 3.26 -6.80
N ILE A 71 13.56 3.65 -6.65
CA ILE A 71 12.88 4.64 -7.49
C ILE A 71 12.80 5.95 -6.70
N GLU A 72 13.30 7.03 -7.28
CA GLU A 72 13.26 8.37 -6.67
C GLU A 72 12.74 9.40 -7.68
N ARG A 73 11.73 10.16 -7.27
CA ARG A 73 11.05 11.16 -8.09
C ARG A 73 11.85 12.46 -8.16
N ASP A 74 12.47 12.86 -7.05
CA ASP A 74 13.28 14.06 -6.98
C ASP A 74 14.62 13.82 -7.70
N PRO A 75 14.90 14.54 -8.81
CA PRO A 75 16.10 14.31 -9.60
C PRO A 75 17.39 14.63 -8.83
N ASP A 76 17.36 15.56 -7.87
CA ASP A 76 18.53 15.93 -7.07
C ASP A 76 18.83 14.84 -6.03
N LEU A 77 17.80 14.28 -5.37
CA LEU A 77 17.96 13.13 -4.48
C LEU A 77 18.38 11.87 -5.25
N ALA A 78 17.81 11.63 -6.43
CA ALA A 78 18.21 10.51 -7.28
C ALA A 78 19.69 10.63 -7.72
N ALA A 79 20.15 11.85 -8.04
CA ALA A 79 21.55 12.10 -8.34
C ALA A 79 22.44 11.91 -7.11
N PHE A 80 22.02 12.40 -5.94
CA PHE A 80 22.71 12.23 -4.67
C PHE A 80 22.89 10.75 -4.32
N VAL A 81 21.84 9.92 -4.39
CA VAL A 81 21.94 8.48 -4.11
C VAL A 81 22.87 7.78 -5.09
N ARG A 82 22.87 8.17 -6.38
CA ARG A 82 23.82 7.61 -7.36
C ARG A 82 25.27 7.91 -7.01
N GLU A 83 25.58 9.12 -6.57
CA GLU A 83 26.92 9.50 -6.16
C GLU A 83 27.33 8.81 -4.85
N GLU A 84 26.47 8.87 -3.83
CA GLU A 84 26.74 8.36 -2.49
C GLU A 84 26.89 6.83 -2.44
N PHE A 85 26.17 6.13 -3.32
CA PHE A 85 26.16 4.67 -3.41
C PHE A 85 26.82 4.14 -4.70
N ALA A 86 27.68 4.95 -5.35
CA ALA A 86 28.36 4.56 -6.59
C ALA A 86 29.05 3.18 -6.50
N GLY A 87 29.70 2.89 -5.38
CA GLY A 87 30.35 1.59 -5.18
C GLY A 87 29.38 0.40 -5.11
N ALA A 88 28.14 0.59 -4.65
CA ALA A 88 27.11 -0.46 -4.66
C ALA A 88 26.52 -0.63 -6.07
N ILE A 89 26.38 0.47 -6.81
CA ILE A 89 25.95 0.46 -8.22
C ILE A 89 26.99 -0.27 -9.09
N ASP A 90 28.28 0.03 -8.90
CA ASP A 90 29.38 -0.60 -9.64
C ASP A 90 29.45 -2.12 -9.44
N ARG A 91 29.04 -2.61 -8.26
CA ARG A 91 28.94 -4.04 -7.96
C ARG A 91 27.66 -4.69 -8.50
N GLY A 92 26.68 -3.90 -8.89
CA GLY A 92 25.36 -4.35 -9.33
C GLY A 92 24.35 -4.56 -8.19
N ASP A 93 24.71 -4.23 -6.96
CA ASP A 93 23.87 -4.40 -5.76
C ASP A 93 22.73 -3.37 -5.75
N LEU A 94 22.94 -2.18 -6.33
CA LEU A 94 21.96 -1.09 -6.38
C LEU A 94 21.67 -0.64 -7.82
N THR A 95 20.39 -0.41 -8.13
CA THR A 95 19.95 0.31 -9.32
C THR A 95 19.09 1.51 -8.90
N VAL A 96 19.41 2.72 -9.38
CA VAL A 96 18.64 3.95 -9.06
C VAL A 96 17.90 4.44 -10.31
N VAL A 97 16.58 4.34 -10.29
CA VAL A 97 15.69 4.82 -11.35
C VAL A 97 15.14 6.18 -10.95
N GLY A 98 15.33 7.19 -11.81
CA GLY A 98 14.75 8.51 -11.61
C GLY A 98 13.36 8.58 -12.24
N GLY A 99 12.36 9.01 -11.49
CA GLY A 99 10.99 9.20 -11.99
C GLY A 99 9.92 8.95 -10.93
N ASP A 100 8.68 9.28 -11.27
CA ASP A 100 7.54 8.97 -10.41
C ASP A 100 7.21 7.47 -10.48
N ALA A 101 7.15 6.79 -9.33
CA ALA A 101 6.79 5.38 -9.25
C ALA A 101 5.37 5.08 -9.77
N LEU A 102 4.52 6.10 -9.92
CA LEU A 102 3.21 6.01 -10.58
C LEU A 102 3.27 6.10 -12.11
N ASP A 103 4.39 6.50 -12.69
CA ASP A 103 4.53 6.70 -14.14
C ASP A 103 5.58 5.78 -14.77
N VAL A 104 6.66 5.45 -14.06
CA VAL A 104 7.74 4.59 -14.58
C VAL A 104 7.32 3.14 -14.64
N ASP A 105 7.85 2.37 -15.59
CA ASP A 105 7.70 0.91 -15.57
C ASP A 105 8.45 0.33 -14.36
N LEU A 106 7.73 -0.39 -13.49
CA LEU A 106 8.37 -1.06 -12.35
C LEU A 106 9.22 -2.22 -12.89
N PRO A 107 10.46 -2.40 -12.39
CA PRO A 107 11.27 -3.55 -12.77
C PRO A 107 10.60 -4.84 -12.26
N GLU A 108 11.12 -6.00 -12.65
CA GLU A 108 10.87 -7.21 -11.86
C GLU A 108 11.41 -7.01 -10.44
N TYR A 109 10.72 -7.58 -9.45
CA TYR A 109 11.13 -7.62 -8.05
C TYR A 109 10.49 -8.80 -7.33
N THR A 110 11.07 -9.18 -6.19
CA THR A 110 10.57 -10.28 -5.35
C THR A 110 9.78 -9.77 -4.15
N CYS A 111 10.17 -8.63 -3.57
CA CYS A 111 9.36 -7.92 -2.58
C CYS A 111 9.61 -6.40 -2.63
N CYS A 112 8.71 -5.62 -2.02
CA CYS A 112 8.86 -4.18 -1.90
C CYS A 112 9.05 -3.76 -0.44
N VAL A 113 10.09 -2.97 -0.13
CA VAL A 113 10.32 -2.45 1.21
C VAL A 113 10.56 -0.95 1.11
N SER A 114 9.69 -0.12 1.69
CA SER A 114 9.71 1.32 1.41
C SER A 114 9.12 2.19 2.52
N ASN A 115 9.72 3.35 2.72
CA ASN A 115 9.09 4.46 3.43
C ASN A 115 8.34 5.34 2.41
N LEU A 116 7.05 5.04 2.16
CA LEU A 116 6.33 5.67 1.06
C LEU A 116 6.06 7.15 1.33
N PRO A 117 6.03 8.00 0.28
CA PRO A 117 5.43 9.32 0.38
C PRO A 117 3.94 9.18 0.69
N TYR A 118 3.47 9.90 1.72
CA TYR A 118 2.10 9.83 2.23
C TYR A 118 1.06 10.28 1.20
N SER A 119 1.36 11.33 0.44
CA SER A 119 0.51 11.91 -0.59
C SER A 119 0.20 10.94 -1.73
N ALA A 120 1.14 10.06 -2.09
CA ALA A 120 0.98 9.05 -3.13
C ALA A 120 0.74 7.63 -2.59
N SER A 121 0.72 7.44 -1.27
CA SER A 121 0.64 6.13 -0.62
C SER A 121 -0.54 5.29 -1.10
N SER A 122 -1.72 5.91 -1.29
CA SER A 122 -2.91 5.17 -1.74
C SER A 122 -2.74 4.65 -3.17
N GLU A 123 -2.29 5.49 -4.10
CA GLU A 123 -2.14 5.11 -5.51
C GLU A 123 -1.03 4.07 -5.67
N LEU A 124 0.09 4.25 -4.97
CA LEU A 124 1.20 3.28 -4.95
C LEU A 124 0.76 1.94 -4.38
N THR A 125 -0.04 1.94 -3.30
CA THR A 125 -0.56 0.69 -2.72
C THR A 125 -1.44 -0.06 -3.73
N PHE A 126 -2.37 0.62 -4.39
CA PHE A 126 -3.24 -0.01 -5.38
C PHE A 126 -2.53 -0.37 -6.70
N ARG A 127 -1.34 0.19 -6.94
CA ARG A 127 -0.45 -0.26 -8.01
C ARG A 127 0.33 -1.53 -7.63
N LEU A 128 0.73 -1.67 -6.36
CA LEU A 128 1.55 -2.78 -5.89
C LEU A 128 0.74 -4.05 -5.56
N LEU A 129 -0.44 -3.90 -4.96
CA LEU A 129 -1.25 -5.04 -4.50
C LEU A 129 -1.59 -6.06 -5.62
N PRO A 130 -2.02 -5.65 -6.82
CA PRO A 130 -2.34 -6.60 -7.90
C PRO A 130 -1.12 -7.38 -8.42
N ALA A 131 0.10 -6.91 -8.15
CA ALA A 131 1.31 -7.63 -8.56
C ALA A 131 1.52 -8.93 -7.74
N GLY A 132 0.79 -9.13 -6.64
CA GLY A 132 0.88 -10.34 -5.82
C GLY A 132 2.25 -10.55 -5.18
N LYS A 133 3.00 -9.46 -4.95
CA LYS A 133 4.34 -9.49 -4.34
C LYS A 133 4.25 -9.04 -2.88
N PRO A 134 4.97 -9.69 -1.96
CA PRO A 134 4.98 -9.28 -0.57
C PRO A 134 5.66 -7.92 -0.37
N ALA A 135 5.22 -7.18 0.65
CA ALA A 135 5.75 -5.86 0.90
C ALA A 135 5.79 -5.47 2.39
N VAL A 136 6.73 -4.59 2.74
CA VAL A 136 6.81 -3.88 4.02
C VAL A 136 6.82 -2.38 3.73
N LEU A 137 5.69 -1.72 3.97
CA LEU A 137 5.46 -0.34 3.55
C LEU A 137 5.12 0.53 4.75
N MET A 138 5.74 1.70 4.82
CA MET A 138 5.40 2.69 5.83
C MET A 138 4.34 3.65 5.31
N TYR A 139 3.36 3.95 6.16
CA TYR A 139 2.24 4.84 5.89
C TYR A 139 2.03 5.82 7.04
N GLN A 140 1.18 6.82 6.83
CA GLN A 140 0.54 7.50 7.97
C GLN A 140 -0.28 6.50 8.79
N ARG A 141 -0.26 6.65 10.11
CA ARG A 141 -0.91 5.71 11.03
C ARG A 141 -2.39 5.49 10.74
N GLU A 142 -3.17 6.55 10.52
CA GLU A 142 -4.62 6.43 10.21
C GLU A 142 -4.84 5.62 8.92
N PHE A 143 -3.99 5.81 7.90
CA PHE A 143 -4.09 5.08 6.65
C PHE A 143 -3.79 3.58 6.86
N ALA A 144 -2.70 3.27 7.57
CA ALA A 144 -2.34 1.89 7.93
C ALA A 144 -3.44 1.19 8.75
N GLU A 145 -3.96 1.85 9.78
CA GLU A 145 -5.05 1.33 10.63
C GLU A 145 -6.31 1.06 9.80
N ARG A 146 -6.64 1.93 8.84
CA ARG A 146 -7.76 1.68 7.91
C ARG A 146 -7.52 0.51 6.97
N MET A 147 -6.31 0.30 6.46
CA MET A 147 -6.03 -0.86 5.62
C MET A 147 -6.19 -2.17 6.40
N ALA A 148 -5.69 -2.20 7.63
CA ALA A 148 -5.70 -3.39 8.49
C ALA A 148 -7.01 -3.59 9.28
N ALA A 149 -7.97 -2.67 9.19
CA ALA A 149 -9.20 -2.72 9.95
C ALA A 149 -10.04 -3.97 9.60
N GLY A 150 -10.52 -4.71 10.59
CA GLY A 150 -11.50 -5.79 10.40
C GLY A 150 -12.94 -5.27 10.34
N ALA A 151 -13.89 -6.09 9.87
CA ALA A 151 -15.29 -5.68 9.79
C ALA A 151 -15.88 -5.32 11.17
N ASP A 152 -16.94 -4.50 11.17
CA ASP A 152 -17.61 -3.96 12.36
C ASP A 152 -16.74 -3.01 13.23
N THR A 153 -15.63 -2.52 12.68
CA THR A 153 -14.81 -1.45 13.29
C THR A 153 -15.07 -0.08 12.64
N SER A 154 -14.74 1.02 13.34
CA SER A 154 -14.92 2.38 12.79
C SER A 154 -14.04 2.63 11.57
N GLU A 155 -12.83 2.09 11.56
CA GLU A 155 -11.85 2.28 10.49
C GLU A 155 -12.11 1.39 9.28
N TYR A 156 -12.96 0.37 9.42
CA TYR A 156 -13.32 -0.51 8.31
C TYR A 156 -14.01 0.23 7.18
N GLY A 157 -13.56 0.02 5.95
CA GLY A 157 -14.10 0.68 4.78
C GLY A 157 -13.67 0.06 3.47
N ARG A 158 -13.87 0.83 2.39
CA ARG A 158 -13.44 0.48 1.04
C ARG A 158 -11.97 0.08 0.98
N LEU A 159 -11.11 0.85 1.64
CA LEU A 159 -9.66 0.61 1.65
C LEU A 159 -9.32 -0.74 2.30
N SER A 160 -9.98 -1.06 3.42
CA SER A 160 -9.81 -2.34 4.13
C SER A 160 -10.17 -3.52 3.22
N VAL A 161 -11.37 -3.49 2.62
CA VAL A 161 -11.83 -4.56 1.73
C VAL A 161 -10.92 -4.72 0.52
N ALA A 162 -10.57 -3.61 -0.12
CA ALA A 162 -9.74 -3.64 -1.32
C ALA A 162 -8.33 -4.15 -1.02
N ALA A 163 -7.69 -3.72 0.08
CA ALA A 163 -6.36 -4.22 0.45
C ALA A 163 -6.40 -5.70 0.88
N GLN A 164 -7.36 -6.07 1.71
CA GLN A 164 -7.50 -7.42 2.26
C GLN A 164 -7.96 -8.46 1.24
N HIS A 165 -8.45 -8.01 0.08
CA HIS A 165 -8.69 -8.88 -1.06
C HIS A 165 -7.39 -9.47 -1.63
N TYR A 166 -6.33 -8.66 -1.70
CA TYR A 166 -5.04 -9.04 -2.29
C TYR A 166 -4.05 -9.61 -1.28
N ALA A 167 -4.08 -9.12 -0.04
CA ALA A 167 -3.06 -9.44 0.96
C ALA A 167 -3.64 -9.62 2.36
N ASP A 168 -2.95 -10.40 3.19
CA ASP A 168 -3.03 -10.24 4.64
C ASP A 168 -2.31 -8.95 5.04
N VAL A 169 -2.99 -8.10 5.81
CA VAL A 169 -2.56 -6.72 6.11
C VAL A 169 -2.33 -6.57 7.61
N GLU A 170 -1.07 -6.43 8.02
CA GLU A 170 -0.70 -6.37 9.43
C GLU A 170 0.09 -5.10 9.75
N VAL A 171 -0.37 -4.33 10.74
CA VAL A 171 0.43 -3.23 11.32
C VAL A 171 1.46 -3.83 12.28
N VAL A 172 2.72 -3.88 11.85
CA VAL A 172 3.80 -4.52 12.63
C VAL A 172 4.49 -3.56 13.60
N GLU A 173 4.45 -2.25 13.34
CA GLU A 173 5.05 -1.24 14.21
C GLU A 173 4.39 0.13 14.02
N VAL A 174 4.16 0.86 15.11
CA VAL A 174 3.84 2.30 15.08
C VAL A 174 5.12 3.09 15.29
N VAL A 175 5.40 4.04 14.40
CA VAL A 175 6.63 4.83 14.38
C VAL A 175 6.32 6.27 14.82
N PRO A 176 7.02 6.78 15.85
CA PRO A 176 6.81 8.13 16.35
C PRO A 176 7.30 9.17 15.33
N LYS A 177 6.72 10.37 15.37
CA LYS A 177 7.03 11.48 14.43
C LYS A 177 8.47 11.96 14.58
N GLU A 178 9.02 11.81 15.78
CA GLU A 178 10.38 12.15 16.15
C GLU A 178 11.43 11.28 15.43
N ALA A 179 11.00 10.17 14.82
CA ALA A 179 11.87 9.34 14.00
C ALA A 179 12.20 9.96 12.63
N PHE A 180 11.65 11.13 12.29
CA PHE A 180 11.81 11.79 10.99
C PHE A 180 12.36 13.22 11.10
N ASP A 181 13.12 13.67 10.10
CA ASP A 181 13.50 15.08 9.88
C ASP A 181 13.19 15.50 8.43
N PRO A 182 12.29 16.47 8.21
CA PRO A 182 11.42 17.12 9.19
C PRO A 182 10.35 16.17 9.75
N GLN A 183 9.86 16.44 10.96
CA GLN A 183 8.81 15.62 11.58
C GLN A 183 7.47 15.75 10.83
N PRO A 184 6.77 14.63 10.54
CA PRO A 184 5.40 14.69 10.03
C PRO A 184 4.41 15.16 11.11
N ARG A 185 3.20 15.55 10.66
CA ARG A 185 2.14 16.03 11.57
C ARG A 185 1.55 14.91 12.45
N VAL A 186 1.52 13.70 11.89
CA VAL A 186 0.94 12.50 12.48
C VAL A 186 2.01 11.43 12.65
N GLU A 187 1.72 10.41 13.45
CA GLU A 187 2.56 9.21 13.54
C GLU A 187 2.49 8.40 12.25
N SER A 188 3.51 7.57 12.05
CA SER A 188 3.56 6.61 10.94
C SER A 188 3.35 5.20 11.46
N ALA A 189 3.11 4.27 10.55
CA ALA A 189 3.04 2.86 10.88
C ALA A 189 3.63 2.03 9.75
N ILE A 190 4.37 0.99 10.11
CA ILE A 190 4.91 -0.01 9.19
C ILE A 190 3.85 -1.10 9.05
N VAL A 191 3.49 -1.40 7.81
CA VAL A 191 2.53 -2.44 7.44
C VAL A 191 3.24 -3.52 6.67
N ARG A 192 3.03 -4.77 7.09
CA ARG A 192 3.42 -5.96 6.34
C ARG A 192 2.22 -6.42 5.50
N LEU A 193 2.47 -6.62 4.21
CA LEU A 193 1.52 -7.11 3.21
C LEU A 193 2.00 -8.47 2.73
N THR A 194 1.27 -9.53 3.08
CA THR A 194 1.54 -10.89 2.62
C THR A 194 0.50 -11.27 1.58
N PRO A 195 0.85 -11.48 0.30
CA PRO A 195 -0.10 -11.83 -0.74
C PRO A 195 -0.86 -13.10 -0.35
N ARG A 196 -2.16 -13.11 -0.65
CA ARG A 196 -3.03 -14.25 -0.37
C ARG A 196 -3.82 -14.63 -1.60
N ASP A 197 -4.14 -15.91 -1.70
CA ASP A 197 -5.22 -16.39 -2.54
C ASP A 197 -6.50 -16.39 -1.70
N PRO A 198 -7.49 -15.52 -1.99
CA PRO A 198 -8.74 -15.51 -1.25
C PRO A 198 -9.48 -16.85 -1.39
N ASP A 199 -10.20 -17.25 -0.33
CA ASP A 199 -11.05 -18.46 -0.32
C ASP A 199 -12.40 -18.23 -1.02
N TYR A 200 -12.44 -17.25 -1.92
CA TYR A 200 -13.60 -16.82 -2.68
C TYR A 200 -13.15 -16.30 -4.04
N GLU A 201 -14.05 -16.40 -5.02
CA GLU A 201 -13.83 -15.90 -6.37
C GLU A 201 -14.61 -14.60 -6.58
N VAL A 202 -14.10 -13.74 -7.47
CA VAL A 202 -14.81 -12.56 -7.97
C VAL A 202 -14.94 -12.70 -9.49
N PRO A 203 -16.10 -12.37 -10.08
CA PRO A 203 -16.35 -12.61 -11.51
C PRO A 203 -15.47 -11.72 -12.40
N ASP A 204 -15.28 -10.47 -11.97
CA ASP A 204 -14.41 -9.49 -12.57
C ASP A 204 -13.85 -8.60 -11.45
N GLU A 205 -12.53 -8.42 -11.43
CA GLU A 205 -11.84 -7.73 -10.34
C GLU A 205 -12.08 -6.22 -10.36
N ALA A 206 -12.13 -5.62 -11.55
CA ALA A 206 -12.40 -4.19 -11.70
C ALA A 206 -13.82 -3.86 -11.23
N PHE A 207 -14.80 -4.64 -11.69
CA PHE A 207 -16.18 -4.54 -11.23
C PHE A 207 -16.30 -4.76 -9.73
N PHE A 208 -15.64 -5.77 -9.16
CA PHE A 208 -15.66 -6.00 -7.71
C PHE A 208 -15.19 -4.77 -6.92
N LEU A 209 -14.07 -4.17 -7.31
CA LEU A 209 -13.54 -2.98 -6.64
C LEU A 209 -14.45 -1.76 -6.81
N ASP A 210 -15.02 -1.55 -8.00
CA ASP A 210 -15.96 -0.45 -8.24
C ASP A 210 -17.29 -0.66 -7.53
N PHE A 211 -17.77 -1.90 -7.44
CA PHE A 211 -18.95 -2.27 -6.65
C PHE A 211 -18.73 -1.98 -5.16
N VAL A 212 -17.61 -2.43 -4.60
CA VAL A 212 -17.23 -2.14 -3.20
C VAL A 212 -17.14 -0.63 -2.98
N LYS A 213 -16.49 0.11 -3.89
CA LYS A 213 -16.40 1.57 -3.84
C LYS A 213 -17.79 2.21 -3.83
N ALA A 214 -18.69 1.78 -4.70
CA ALA A 214 -20.05 2.28 -4.82
C ALA A 214 -20.82 2.09 -3.51
N VAL A 215 -20.91 0.87 -3.00
CA VAL A 215 -21.73 0.57 -1.80
C VAL A 215 -21.18 1.22 -0.53
N PHE A 216 -19.87 1.44 -0.41
CA PHE A 216 -19.29 2.18 0.72
C PHE A 216 -19.63 3.68 0.74
N THR A 217 -20.06 4.28 -0.39
CA THR A 217 -20.66 5.63 -0.36
C THR A 217 -21.95 5.68 0.48
N GLN A 218 -22.60 4.52 0.65
CA GLN A 218 -23.81 4.32 1.43
C GLN A 218 -23.55 3.50 2.70
N ARG A 219 -22.36 3.61 3.31
CA ARG A 219 -21.87 2.80 4.47
C ARG A 219 -22.91 2.50 5.56
N ARG A 220 -23.75 3.48 5.91
CA ARG A 220 -24.74 3.37 7.02
C ARG A 220 -26.11 2.82 6.57
N LYS A 221 -26.30 2.56 5.28
CA LYS A 221 -27.50 1.97 4.69
C LYS A 221 -27.34 0.45 4.60
N THR A 222 -28.47 -0.25 4.48
CA THR A 222 -28.46 -1.69 4.19
C THR A 222 -27.98 -1.93 2.76
N MET A 223 -27.44 -3.13 2.46
CA MET A 223 -26.97 -3.48 1.11
C MET A 223 -28.07 -3.28 0.06
N ARG A 224 -29.31 -3.65 0.38
CA ARG A 224 -30.48 -3.37 -0.48
C ARG A 224 -30.55 -1.91 -0.94
N ASN A 225 -30.39 -0.98 0.00
CA ASN A 225 -30.45 0.45 -0.29
C ASN A 225 -29.15 0.95 -0.91
N ALA A 226 -28.00 0.40 -0.52
CA ALA A 226 -26.72 0.76 -1.11
C ALA A 226 -26.72 0.45 -2.61
N ILE A 227 -27.01 -0.81 -2.99
CA ILE A 227 -27.04 -1.29 -4.37
C ILE A 227 -27.96 -0.41 -5.23
N ARG A 228 -29.21 -0.21 -4.82
CA ARG A 228 -30.18 0.64 -5.56
C ARG A 228 -29.72 2.08 -5.71
N ASN A 229 -29.19 2.68 -4.64
CA ASN A 229 -28.80 4.09 -4.66
C ASN A 229 -27.50 4.34 -5.43
N THR A 230 -26.70 3.31 -5.69
CA THR A 230 -25.36 3.44 -6.27
C THR A 230 -25.22 2.71 -7.60
N ALA A 231 -26.31 2.26 -8.22
CA ALA A 231 -26.30 1.58 -9.52
C ALA A 231 -25.47 2.32 -10.58
N HIS A 232 -25.65 3.65 -10.65
CA HIS A 232 -24.90 4.55 -11.53
C HIS A 232 -23.39 4.66 -11.22
N ILE A 233 -22.95 4.25 -10.03
CA ILE A 233 -21.52 4.24 -9.62
C ILE A 233 -20.92 2.85 -9.87
N SER A 234 -21.69 1.79 -9.60
CA SER A 234 -21.28 0.40 -9.78
C SER A 234 -21.47 -0.12 -11.20
N GLY A 235 -21.99 0.70 -12.12
CA GLY A 235 -22.23 0.30 -13.51
C GLY A 235 -23.36 -0.72 -13.70
N LEU A 236 -24.28 -0.82 -12.72
CA LEU A 236 -25.42 -1.75 -12.78
C LEU A 236 -26.59 -1.12 -13.53
N ASP A 237 -27.05 -1.78 -14.59
CA ASP A 237 -28.22 -1.36 -15.35
C ASP A 237 -29.54 -1.84 -14.71
N ASP A 238 -29.54 -3.01 -14.05
CA ASP A 238 -30.71 -3.55 -13.34
C ASP A 238 -30.41 -3.88 -11.85
N ALA A 239 -30.35 -2.83 -11.02
CA ALA A 239 -30.14 -3.00 -9.58
C ALA A 239 -31.30 -3.71 -8.85
N ASP A 240 -32.51 -3.74 -9.42
CA ASP A 240 -33.65 -4.42 -8.80
C ASP A 240 -33.55 -5.93 -8.99
N ALA A 241 -33.14 -6.41 -10.17
CA ALA A 241 -32.84 -7.81 -10.41
C ALA A 241 -31.77 -8.36 -9.45
N VAL A 242 -30.72 -7.57 -9.17
CA VAL A 242 -29.70 -7.92 -8.17
C VAL A 242 -30.30 -8.05 -6.78
N VAL A 243 -31.15 -7.09 -6.37
CA VAL A 243 -31.79 -7.12 -5.05
C VAL A 243 -32.73 -8.31 -4.91
N ASP A 244 -33.44 -8.70 -5.97
CA ASP A 244 -34.38 -9.82 -5.94
C ASP A 244 -33.66 -11.19 -5.94
N ALA A 245 -32.43 -11.26 -6.44
CA ALA A 245 -31.60 -12.47 -6.48
C ALA A 245 -30.78 -12.70 -5.20
N LEU A 246 -30.62 -11.68 -4.34
CA LEU A 246 -29.83 -11.78 -3.10
C LEU A 246 -30.64 -12.31 -1.92
N ASP A 247 -29.98 -13.10 -1.06
CA ASP A 247 -30.56 -13.54 0.21
C ASP A 247 -30.81 -12.36 1.18
N ASP A 248 -31.88 -12.46 1.97
CA ASP A 248 -32.31 -11.40 2.89
C ASP A 248 -31.26 -11.07 3.98
N ASP A 249 -30.41 -12.03 4.37
CA ASP A 249 -29.33 -11.79 5.34
C ASP A 249 -28.26 -10.86 4.77
N LEU A 250 -27.92 -11.00 3.48
CA LEU A 250 -27.00 -10.10 2.78
C LEU A 250 -27.65 -8.74 2.52
N LEU A 251 -28.92 -8.72 2.11
CA LEU A 251 -29.66 -7.49 1.81
C LEU A 251 -29.84 -6.58 3.03
N SER A 252 -30.03 -7.18 4.22
CA SER A 252 -30.24 -6.46 5.48
C SER A 252 -28.93 -6.05 6.17
N ALA A 253 -27.80 -6.65 5.81
CA ALA A 253 -26.49 -6.26 6.29
C ALA A 253 -26.11 -4.84 5.83
N ARG A 254 -25.14 -4.22 6.51
CA ARG A 254 -24.53 -2.95 6.11
C ARG A 254 -23.13 -3.19 5.57
N PRO A 255 -22.63 -2.37 4.63
CA PRO A 255 -21.26 -2.51 4.11
C PRO A 255 -20.20 -2.63 5.20
N GLU A 256 -20.31 -1.83 6.26
CA GLU A 256 -19.33 -1.83 7.37
C GLU A 256 -19.28 -3.13 8.20
N LYS A 257 -20.21 -4.06 7.97
CA LYS A 257 -20.31 -5.35 8.69
C LYS A 257 -19.96 -6.55 7.83
N LEU A 258 -19.66 -6.34 6.54
CA LEU A 258 -19.40 -7.43 5.61
C LEU A 258 -17.90 -7.62 5.44
N GLU A 259 -17.42 -8.83 5.72
CA GLU A 259 -16.07 -9.27 5.35
C GLU A 259 -15.91 -9.35 3.82
N PRO A 260 -14.68 -9.31 3.28
CA PRO A 260 -14.42 -9.36 1.83
C PRO A 260 -15.12 -10.51 1.10
N ARG A 261 -15.15 -11.70 1.70
CA ARG A 261 -15.85 -12.88 1.16
C ARG A 261 -17.35 -12.64 0.92
N ARG A 262 -18.01 -11.90 1.82
CA ARG A 262 -19.44 -11.57 1.66
C ARG A 262 -19.65 -10.51 0.60
N PHE A 263 -18.72 -9.56 0.47
CA PHE A 263 -18.75 -8.63 -0.68
C PHE A 263 -18.59 -9.38 -2.00
N ALA A 264 -17.68 -10.35 -2.09
CA ALA A 264 -17.49 -11.15 -3.30
C ALA A 264 -18.76 -11.93 -3.69
N ALA A 265 -19.46 -12.51 -2.71
CA ALA A 265 -20.74 -13.17 -2.95
C ALA A 265 -21.80 -12.19 -3.50
N VAL A 266 -21.91 -10.99 -2.91
CA VAL A 266 -22.85 -9.97 -3.39
C VAL A 266 -22.47 -9.47 -4.78
N ALA A 267 -21.17 -9.23 -5.03
CA ALA A 267 -20.68 -8.78 -6.31
C ALA A 267 -20.88 -9.84 -7.41
N SER A 268 -20.76 -11.12 -7.09
CA SER A 268 -21.05 -12.21 -8.04
C SER A 268 -22.50 -12.18 -8.51
N VAL A 269 -23.45 -12.06 -7.57
CA VAL A 269 -24.87 -11.91 -7.90
C VAL A 269 -25.13 -10.61 -8.67
N ALA A 270 -24.46 -9.52 -8.28
CA ALA A 270 -24.59 -8.24 -8.97
C ALA A 270 -24.09 -8.30 -10.43
N TYR A 271 -23.02 -9.05 -10.67
CA TYR A 271 -22.47 -9.26 -12.01
C TYR A 271 -23.39 -10.13 -12.87
N ASP A 272 -23.93 -11.21 -12.32
CA ASP A 272 -24.76 -12.17 -13.06
C ASP A 272 -26.16 -11.63 -13.39
N HIS A 273 -26.71 -10.74 -12.56
CA HIS A 273 -28.10 -10.28 -12.67
C HIS A 273 -28.25 -8.79 -12.98
N GLY A 274 -27.20 -8.00 -12.79
CA GLY A 274 -27.29 -6.54 -12.85
C GLY A 274 -26.88 -5.92 -14.17
N ASP A 275 -26.56 -6.74 -15.18
CA ASP A 275 -26.08 -6.33 -16.50
C ASP A 275 -25.00 -5.22 -16.39
N PRO A 276 -23.78 -5.55 -15.90
CA PRO A 276 -22.72 -4.58 -15.71
C PRO A 276 -22.28 -3.99 -17.07
N SER A 277 -22.16 -2.66 -17.11
CA SER A 277 -21.77 -1.87 -18.29
C SER A 277 -20.26 -1.69 -18.47
#